data_AF-A0A0W0VIN3-F1
#
_entry.id   AF-A0A0W0VIN3-F1
#
_cell.length_a   1.000
_cell.length_b   1.000
_cell.length_c   1.000
_cell.angle_alpha   90.00
_cell.angle_beta   90.00
_cell.angle_gamma   90.00
#
_symmetry.space_group_name_H-M   'P 1'
#
loop_
_entity.id
_entity.type
_entity.pdbx_description
1 polymer ?
#
loop_
_entity_poly.entity_id
_entity_poly.type
_entity_poly.pdbx_seq_one_letter_code
_entity_poly.pdbx_strand_id
1 'polypeptide(L)'
;MNELIGLESLARLQQDKLWMLAVDGKLYSKEQGPQGFEAREPGSIAGVLSGLLAALESLNKPISVEDIQKIHKACMTGVKSTNICEPGSFRKNDVGFEIIPNWATENGLKHLLSTRHTSAKIIPVYFVSLNNRIMPVSPELCGQKNLKLLFNPQDAVTSDDPLKLNALMENFFKKETVRLMYQPPNDSYLNQQIKSIVDSYNENRKKTGSQNEQLLRIAETIQQLTRLHPFRDGNNRTFVNCLLNRMLIENSLTPALFFEPNVFEFRTPQELAEVIREAQGQFLNIQAYPKKPVFGYDNQKTAGLEKGKYVAIGEQFLHKLNILVNNLGRQYHKSNDLERAKKCFQINYNLAVATTGEQSMNAGIALFSLASMEGNTKPALRHYSESIGIFKQHGRGDLKNRAEEKCRAIEKILDQDNDAQVIDNVQNLSL
;
A
#
# COMPACT_ATOMS: atom_id res chain seq x y z
N MET A 1 14.47 16.43 7.01
CA MET A 1 13.91 15.07 6.89
C MET A 1 13.94 14.71 5.42
N ASN A 2 14.40 13.51 5.05
CA ASN A 2 14.57 13.14 3.64
C ASN A 2 13.18 12.77 3.08
N GLU A 3 12.52 13.73 2.45
CA GLU A 3 11.14 13.59 2.00
C GLU A 3 11.04 12.53 0.89
N LEU A 4 9.94 11.77 0.86
CA LEU A 4 9.63 10.74 -0.15
C LEU A 4 10.53 9.47 -0.13
N ILE A 5 11.24 9.18 0.97
CA ILE A 5 11.99 7.90 1.12
C ILE A 5 11.12 6.68 0.82
N GLY A 6 9.85 6.69 1.26
CA GLY A 6 8.93 5.59 1.03
C GLY A 6 8.71 5.32 -0.46
N LEU A 7 8.50 6.38 -1.25
CA LEU A 7 8.28 6.28 -2.69
C LEU A 7 9.54 5.85 -3.43
N GLU A 8 10.69 6.38 -3.03
CA GLU A 8 12.00 5.96 -3.55
C GLU A 8 12.29 4.49 -3.23
N SER A 9 11.91 4.03 -2.03
CA SER A 9 12.06 2.62 -1.63
C SER A 9 11.16 1.72 -2.45
N LEU A 10 9.90 2.10 -2.70
CA LEU A 10 9.02 1.36 -3.60
C LEU A 10 9.59 1.27 -5.03
N ALA A 11 10.09 2.38 -5.57
CA ALA A 11 10.63 2.45 -6.92
C ALA A 11 11.90 1.59 -7.14
N ARG A 12 12.62 1.25 -6.06
CA ARG A 12 13.80 0.37 -6.12
C ARG A 12 13.48 -1.12 -5.99
N LEU A 13 12.22 -1.49 -5.75
CA LEU A 13 11.84 -2.89 -5.67
C LEU A 13 11.88 -3.54 -7.07
N GLN A 14 12.58 -4.66 -7.19
CA GLN A 14 12.75 -5.37 -8.46
C GLN A 14 11.43 -5.96 -8.97
N GLN A 15 11.25 -5.98 -10.30
CA GLN A 15 9.99 -6.38 -10.93
C GLN A 15 9.55 -7.80 -10.57
N ASP A 16 10.49 -8.71 -10.38
CA ASP A 16 10.27 -10.12 -10.01
C ASP A 16 9.83 -10.31 -8.54
N LYS A 17 9.78 -9.23 -7.75
CA LYS A 17 9.37 -9.25 -6.33
C LYS A 17 8.12 -8.45 -6.04
N LEU A 18 7.60 -7.70 -7.01
CA LEU A 18 6.43 -6.82 -6.78
C LEU A 18 5.17 -7.59 -6.37
N TRP A 19 5.01 -8.84 -6.83
CA TRP A 19 3.90 -9.71 -6.43
C TRP A 19 3.82 -9.92 -4.92
N MET A 20 4.95 -9.79 -4.21
CA MET A 20 5.00 -9.98 -2.76
C MET A 20 4.19 -8.93 -1.98
N LEU A 21 4.00 -7.74 -2.56
CA LEU A 21 3.12 -6.71 -1.98
C LEU A 21 1.64 -7.14 -1.94
N ALA A 22 1.26 -8.13 -2.77
CA ALA A 22 -0.09 -8.64 -2.88
C ALA A 22 -0.31 -9.97 -2.15
N VAL A 23 0.72 -10.79 -2.02
CA VAL A 23 0.61 -12.17 -1.51
C VAL A 23 1.12 -12.24 -0.07
N ASP A 24 0.34 -12.89 0.80
CA ASP A 24 0.71 -13.16 2.19
C ASP A 24 1.96 -14.05 2.27
N GLY A 25 2.96 -13.63 3.05
CA GLY A 25 4.21 -14.38 3.23
C GLY A 25 4.03 -15.82 3.71
N LYS A 26 3.01 -16.09 4.54
CA LYS A 26 2.67 -17.44 5.02
C LYS A 26 2.34 -18.44 3.90
N LEU A 27 2.03 -17.94 2.70
CA LEU A 27 1.63 -18.74 1.55
C LEU A 27 2.79 -19.04 0.62
N TYR A 28 3.91 -18.30 0.69
CA TYR A 28 4.95 -18.37 -0.34
C TYR A 28 5.49 -19.80 -0.53
N SER A 29 5.81 -20.49 0.57
CA SER A 29 6.30 -21.86 0.49
C SER A 29 5.19 -22.88 0.16
N LYS A 30 3.96 -22.63 0.63
CA LYS A 30 2.82 -23.56 0.46
C LYS A 30 2.22 -23.51 -0.95
N GLU A 31 2.38 -22.38 -1.63
CA GLU A 31 1.64 -22.05 -2.85
C GLU A 31 2.56 -21.74 -4.04
N GLN A 32 3.84 -22.12 -3.92
CA GLN A 32 4.85 -21.87 -4.96
C GLN A 32 4.93 -20.37 -5.30
N GLY A 33 5.02 -19.54 -4.25
CA GLY A 33 5.08 -18.09 -4.34
C GLY A 33 3.74 -17.52 -4.82
N PRO A 34 3.71 -16.80 -5.96
CA PRO A 34 2.50 -16.15 -6.45
C PRO A 34 1.49 -17.10 -7.10
N GLN A 35 1.88 -18.34 -7.46
CA GLN A 35 1.06 -19.21 -8.30
C GLN A 35 -0.25 -19.64 -7.65
N GLY A 36 -0.21 -20.19 -6.42
CA GLY A 36 -1.43 -20.65 -5.78
C GLY A 36 -2.38 -19.49 -5.43
N PHE A 37 -1.84 -18.32 -5.09
CA PHE A 37 -2.64 -17.12 -4.84
C PHE A 37 -3.37 -16.66 -6.10
N GLU A 38 -2.65 -16.56 -7.22
CA GLU A 38 -3.21 -16.16 -8.51
C GLU A 38 -4.15 -17.23 -9.08
N ALA A 39 -3.94 -18.51 -8.78
CA ALA A 39 -4.83 -19.59 -9.21
C ALA A 39 -6.18 -19.58 -8.48
N ARG A 40 -6.22 -19.16 -7.21
CA ARG A 40 -7.48 -19.02 -6.45
C ARG A 40 -8.35 -17.90 -6.99
N GLU A 41 -7.75 -16.75 -7.24
CA GLU A 41 -8.45 -15.56 -7.73
C GLU A 41 -7.66 -14.94 -8.90
N PRO A 42 -7.80 -15.47 -10.13
CA PRO A 42 -7.09 -14.94 -11.29
C PRO A 42 -7.28 -13.44 -11.46
N GLY A 43 -6.17 -12.73 -11.66
CA GLY A 43 -6.09 -11.28 -11.74
C GLY A 43 -5.80 -10.58 -10.42
N SER A 44 -5.81 -11.28 -9.28
CA SER A 44 -5.72 -10.65 -7.95
C SER A 44 -4.38 -9.93 -7.72
N ILE A 45 -3.25 -10.48 -8.17
CA ILE A 45 -1.94 -9.81 -8.00
C ILE A 45 -1.89 -8.50 -8.79
N ALA A 46 -2.31 -8.54 -10.07
CA ALA A 46 -2.37 -7.35 -10.91
C ALA A 46 -3.40 -6.32 -10.39
N GLY A 47 -4.51 -6.81 -9.81
CA GLY A 47 -5.54 -6.00 -9.15
C GLY A 47 -4.96 -5.22 -7.97
N VAL A 48 -4.30 -5.90 -7.02
CA VAL A 48 -3.68 -5.23 -5.86
C VAL A 48 -2.65 -4.19 -6.29
N LEU A 49 -1.78 -4.53 -7.25
CA LEU A 49 -0.78 -3.57 -7.75
C LEU A 49 -1.43 -2.36 -8.44
N SER A 50 -2.56 -2.57 -9.14
CA SER A 50 -3.35 -1.47 -9.70
C SER A 50 -4.01 -0.62 -8.61
N GLY A 51 -4.50 -1.25 -7.54
CA GLY A 51 -5.02 -0.57 -6.35
C GLY A 51 -3.98 0.30 -5.65
N LEU A 52 -2.74 -0.19 -5.54
CA LEU A 52 -1.64 0.57 -4.96
C LEU A 52 -1.30 1.79 -5.81
N LEU A 53 -1.25 1.67 -7.14
CA LEU A 53 -1.09 2.82 -8.03
C LEU A 53 -2.22 3.83 -7.84
N ALA A 54 -3.48 3.37 -7.79
CA ALA A 54 -4.63 4.23 -7.55
C ALA A 54 -4.55 4.97 -6.20
N ALA A 55 -4.00 4.32 -5.16
CA ALA A 55 -3.78 4.94 -3.86
C ALA A 55 -2.69 6.03 -3.91
N LEU A 56 -1.66 5.85 -4.75
CA LEU A 56 -0.54 6.79 -4.88
C LEU A 56 -0.85 7.99 -5.80
N GLU A 57 -1.86 7.92 -6.66
CA GLU A 57 -2.23 9.02 -7.57
C GLU A 57 -2.60 10.32 -6.83
N SER A 58 -3.12 10.20 -5.60
CA SER A 58 -3.50 11.33 -4.73
C SER A 58 -2.59 11.44 -3.50
N LEU A 59 -1.33 11.02 -3.60
CA LEU A 59 -0.36 11.02 -2.47
C LEU A 59 -0.20 12.38 -1.78
N ASN A 60 -0.34 13.48 -2.52
CA ASN A 60 -0.22 14.86 -2.00
C ASN A 60 -1.55 15.45 -1.49
N LYS A 61 -2.66 14.70 -1.50
CA LYS A 61 -4.01 15.17 -1.14
C LYS A 61 -4.56 14.46 0.09
N PRO A 62 -5.49 15.07 0.84
CA PRO A 62 -6.26 14.38 1.88
C PRO A 62 -6.92 13.11 1.34
N ILE A 63 -6.95 12.06 2.16
CA ILE A 63 -7.63 10.81 1.84
C ILE A 63 -9.13 11.05 1.87
N SER A 64 -9.84 10.70 0.80
CA SER A 64 -11.30 10.79 0.77
C SER A 64 -11.98 9.42 0.68
N VAL A 65 -13.31 9.40 0.83
CA VAL A 65 -14.10 8.19 0.61
C VAL A 65 -13.98 7.73 -0.85
N GLU A 66 -13.99 8.67 -1.79
CA GLU A 66 -13.86 8.41 -3.23
C GLU A 66 -12.50 7.79 -3.55
N ASP A 67 -11.41 8.21 -2.88
CA ASP A 67 -10.11 7.53 -2.98
C ASP A 67 -10.24 6.05 -2.59
N ILE A 68 -10.91 5.74 -1.47
CA ILE A 68 -11.09 4.36 -0.98
C ILE A 68 -11.90 3.52 -1.99
N GLN A 69 -12.99 4.07 -2.53
CA GLN A 69 -13.79 3.40 -3.56
C GLN A 69 -12.98 3.17 -4.84
N LYS A 70 -12.15 4.14 -5.23
CA LYS A 70 -11.27 4.03 -6.40
C LYS A 70 -10.20 2.97 -6.21
N ILE A 71 -9.57 2.90 -5.03
CA ILE A 71 -8.59 1.86 -4.69
C ILE A 71 -9.26 0.49 -4.77
N HIS A 72 -10.41 0.32 -4.11
CA HIS A 72 -11.14 -0.94 -4.14
C HIS A 72 -11.57 -1.35 -5.57
N LYS A 73 -12.07 -0.39 -6.36
CA LYS A 73 -12.39 -0.61 -7.77
C LYS A 73 -11.19 -1.12 -8.54
N ALA A 74 -10.03 -0.50 -8.38
CA ALA A 74 -8.80 -0.93 -9.04
C ALA A 74 -8.33 -2.32 -8.55
N CYS A 75 -8.46 -2.62 -7.25
CA CYS A 75 -8.16 -3.94 -6.69
C CYS A 75 -9.01 -5.06 -7.27
N MET A 76 -10.31 -4.81 -7.50
CA MET A 76 -11.29 -5.85 -7.81
C MET A 76 -11.70 -5.91 -9.29
N THR A 77 -11.34 -4.91 -10.10
CA THR A 77 -11.66 -4.91 -11.53
C THR A 77 -10.94 -6.05 -12.25
N GLY A 78 -11.71 -6.96 -12.85
CA GLY A 78 -11.17 -8.09 -13.61
C GLY A 78 -10.70 -9.28 -12.76
N VAL A 79 -10.84 -9.21 -11.44
CA VAL A 79 -10.51 -10.33 -10.54
C VAL A 79 -11.63 -11.35 -10.54
N LYS A 80 -11.29 -12.62 -10.78
CA LYS A 80 -12.23 -13.74 -10.73
C LYS A 80 -12.37 -14.29 -9.31
N SER A 81 -13.04 -13.52 -8.43
CA SER A 81 -13.34 -13.95 -7.05
C SER A 81 -14.58 -14.84 -6.99
N THR A 82 -14.59 -15.81 -6.07
CA THR A 82 -15.78 -16.60 -5.73
C THR A 82 -16.82 -15.77 -4.96
N ASN A 83 -16.38 -14.71 -4.27
CA ASN A 83 -17.23 -13.77 -3.56
C ASN A 83 -17.51 -12.57 -4.47
N ILE A 84 -18.51 -12.70 -5.34
CA ILE A 84 -18.87 -11.64 -6.28
C ILE A 84 -19.18 -10.34 -5.52
N CYS A 85 -18.43 -9.29 -5.85
CA CYS A 85 -18.64 -7.93 -5.37
C CYS A 85 -18.71 -6.97 -6.56
N GLU A 86 -19.34 -5.82 -6.37
CA GLU A 86 -19.33 -4.73 -7.35
C GLU A 86 -18.11 -3.83 -7.09
N PRO A 87 -17.12 -3.75 -8.01
CA PRO A 87 -15.88 -3.02 -7.77
C PRO A 87 -16.10 -1.51 -7.53
N GLY A 88 -15.86 -1.11 -6.29
CA GLY A 88 -15.88 0.29 -5.82
C GLY A 88 -17.16 0.65 -5.08
N SER A 89 -18.14 -0.24 -5.08
CA SER A 89 -19.43 -0.02 -4.42
C SER A 89 -19.42 -0.62 -3.01
N PHE A 90 -19.91 0.13 -2.03
CA PHE A 90 -20.13 -0.40 -0.69
C PHE A 90 -21.19 -1.50 -0.71
N ARG A 91 -21.06 -2.45 0.21
CA ARG A 91 -22.07 -3.51 0.38
C ARG A 91 -23.40 -2.92 0.81
N LYS A 92 -24.48 -3.59 0.42
CA LYS A 92 -25.87 -3.27 0.80
C LYS A 92 -26.52 -4.33 1.71
N ASN A 93 -25.71 -5.29 2.14
CA ASN A 93 -26.15 -6.44 2.91
C ASN A 93 -25.22 -6.62 4.10
N ASP A 94 -25.71 -7.31 5.12
CA ASP A 94 -24.89 -7.77 6.22
C ASP A 94 -23.87 -8.82 5.74
N VAL A 95 -22.70 -8.77 6.36
CA VAL A 95 -21.60 -9.71 6.15
C VAL A 95 -21.11 -10.19 7.51
N GLY A 96 -20.43 -11.31 7.54
CA GLY A 96 -19.77 -11.80 8.74
C GLY A 96 -18.66 -12.76 8.36
N PHE A 97 -17.66 -12.84 9.20
CA PHE A 97 -16.52 -13.72 8.98
C PHE A 97 -16.01 -14.29 10.30
N GLU A 98 -15.37 -15.45 10.20
CA GLU A 98 -14.82 -16.15 11.35
C GLU A 98 -13.61 -15.40 11.92
N ILE A 99 -13.54 -15.32 13.24
CA ILE A 99 -12.34 -14.91 13.97
C ILE A 99 -11.48 -16.16 14.13
N ILE A 100 -10.32 -16.17 13.50
CA ILE A 100 -9.36 -17.27 13.64
C ILE A 100 -8.48 -17.01 14.86
N PRO A 101 -8.30 -17.99 15.77
CA PRO A 101 -7.50 -17.80 16.99
C PRO A 101 -6.10 -17.22 16.73
N ASN A 102 -5.41 -17.69 15.69
CA ASN A 102 -4.07 -17.21 15.33
C ASN A 102 -4.04 -15.75 14.81
N TRP A 103 -5.18 -15.20 14.42
CA TRP A 103 -5.29 -13.81 13.96
C TRP A 103 -5.59 -12.84 15.11
N ALA A 104 -6.10 -13.35 16.23
CA ALA A 104 -6.56 -12.58 17.35
C ALA A 104 -5.60 -12.65 18.56
N THR A 105 -5.70 -11.67 19.44
CA THR A 105 -5.12 -11.72 20.78
C THR A 105 -6.21 -11.45 21.82
N GLU A 106 -6.00 -11.85 23.07
CA GLU A 106 -6.96 -11.55 24.15
C GLU A 106 -7.15 -10.04 24.30
N ASN A 107 -6.06 -9.27 24.23
CA ASN A 107 -6.11 -7.81 24.28
C ASN A 107 -6.82 -7.22 23.06
N GLY A 108 -6.58 -7.76 21.87
CA GLY A 108 -7.21 -7.31 20.63
C GLY A 108 -8.72 -7.56 20.60
N LEU A 109 -9.20 -8.68 21.15
CA LEU A 109 -10.64 -8.94 21.29
C LEU A 109 -11.29 -8.09 22.38
N LYS A 110 -10.62 -7.87 23.51
CA LYS A 110 -11.07 -6.89 24.53
C LYS A 110 -11.18 -5.49 23.93
N HIS A 111 -10.18 -5.07 23.17
CA HIS A 111 -10.20 -3.79 22.45
C HIS A 111 -11.32 -3.73 21.42
N LEU A 112 -11.52 -4.78 20.60
CA LEU A 112 -12.62 -4.82 19.65
C LEU A 112 -13.96 -4.64 20.37
N LEU A 113 -14.16 -5.31 21.50
CA LEU A 113 -15.39 -5.14 22.27
C LEU A 113 -15.57 -3.70 22.75
N SER A 114 -14.54 -3.07 23.31
CA SER A 114 -14.66 -1.70 23.83
C SER A 114 -14.79 -0.61 22.75
N THR A 115 -14.32 -0.86 21.52
CA THR A 115 -14.25 0.18 20.47
C THR A 115 -15.11 -0.09 19.24
N ARG A 116 -15.77 -1.25 19.13
CA ARG A 116 -16.64 -1.55 17.99
C ARG A 116 -17.82 -0.59 17.95
N HIS A 117 -18.34 -0.35 16.75
CA HIS A 117 -19.63 0.31 16.58
C HIS A 117 -20.73 -0.48 17.30
N THR A 118 -21.74 0.20 17.84
CA THR A 118 -22.81 -0.41 18.66
C THR A 118 -23.61 -1.48 17.93
N SER A 119 -23.72 -1.40 16.61
CA SER A 119 -24.39 -2.42 15.78
C SER A 119 -23.50 -3.60 15.39
N ALA A 120 -22.18 -3.53 15.60
CA ALA A 120 -21.27 -4.64 15.33
C ALA A 120 -21.33 -5.69 16.46
N LYS A 121 -21.20 -6.96 16.10
CA LYS A 121 -21.41 -8.09 17.02
C LYS A 121 -20.25 -9.08 16.96
N ILE A 122 -19.90 -9.64 18.11
CA ILE A 122 -19.13 -10.89 18.21
C ILE A 122 -20.13 -11.97 18.60
N ILE A 123 -20.22 -13.00 17.79
CA ILE A 123 -21.20 -14.08 17.94
C ILE A 123 -20.43 -15.36 18.23
N PRO A 124 -20.59 -15.96 19.42
CA PRO A 124 -20.03 -17.26 19.70
C PRO A 124 -20.82 -18.32 18.93
N VAL A 125 -20.09 -19.21 18.25
CA VAL A 125 -20.64 -20.37 17.57
C VAL A 125 -20.16 -21.60 18.32
N TYR A 126 -21.11 -22.29 18.95
CA TYR A 126 -20.84 -23.51 19.69
C TYR A 126 -20.94 -24.72 18.76
N PHE A 127 -20.00 -25.65 18.92
CA PHE A 127 -19.96 -26.90 18.18
C PHE A 127 -20.29 -28.05 19.11
N VAL A 128 -20.80 -29.13 18.54
CA VAL A 128 -20.88 -30.43 19.22
C VAL A 128 -19.94 -31.38 18.48
N SER A 129 -19.13 -32.13 19.23
CA SER A 129 -18.30 -33.19 18.68
C SER A 129 -19.17 -34.43 18.50
N LEU A 130 -19.29 -34.90 17.25
CA LEU A 130 -20.07 -36.10 16.93
C LEU A 130 -19.20 -37.01 16.06
N ASN A 131 -18.86 -38.19 16.57
CA ASN A 131 -18.00 -39.18 15.89
C ASN A 131 -16.66 -38.60 15.36
N ASN A 132 -15.92 -37.90 16.22
CA ASN A 132 -14.63 -37.28 15.89
C ASN A 132 -14.70 -36.24 14.75
N ARG A 133 -15.85 -35.57 14.57
CA ARG A 133 -16.01 -34.43 13.67
C ARG A 133 -16.70 -33.27 14.37
N ILE A 134 -16.22 -32.07 14.10
CA ILE A 134 -16.69 -30.80 14.67
C ILE A 134 -17.81 -30.25 13.76
N MET A 135 -19.03 -30.03 14.29
CA MET A 135 -20.18 -29.50 13.51
C MET A 135 -20.91 -28.34 14.24
N PRO A 136 -21.31 -27.26 13.53
CA PRO A 136 -22.04 -26.12 14.11
C PRO A 136 -23.53 -26.43 14.26
N VAL A 137 -24.21 -25.86 15.27
CA VAL A 137 -25.63 -26.16 15.58
C VAL A 137 -26.42 -24.90 15.93
N SER A 138 -27.69 -24.78 15.49
CA SER A 138 -28.68 -23.89 16.11
C SER A 138 -29.34 -24.59 17.32
N PRO A 139 -29.94 -23.85 18.28
CA PRO A 139 -30.56 -24.47 19.46
C PRO A 139 -31.63 -25.52 19.15
N GLU A 140 -32.40 -25.36 18.06
CA GLU A 140 -33.49 -26.27 17.71
C GLU A 140 -33.08 -27.49 16.86
N LEU A 141 -31.87 -27.51 16.29
CA LEU A 141 -31.44 -28.48 15.27
C LEU A 141 -30.56 -29.61 15.80
N CYS A 142 -30.62 -29.88 17.11
CA CYS A 142 -29.87 -30.92 17.83
C CYS A 142 -30.12 -32.39 17.37
N GLY A 143 -30.61 -32.64 16.15
CA GLY A 143 -30.95 -33.98 15.66
C GLY A 143 -30.91 -34.23 14.15
N GLN A 144 -30.39 -33.34 13.29
CA GLN A 144 -30.41 -33.57 11.82
C GLN A 144 -29.03 -33.44 11.15
N LYS A 145 -28.76 -34.26 10.11
CA LYS A 145 -27.49 -34.30 9.36
C LYS A 145 -27.47 -33.29 8.18
N ASN A 146 -26.28 -32.72 7.91
CA ASN A 146 -25.92 -31.72 6.86
C ASN A 146 -26.26 -30.23 7.18
N LEU A 147 -25.54 -29.60 8.12
CA LEU A 147 -25.82 -28.22 8.53
C LEU A 147 -24.68 -27.22 8.21
N LYS A 148 -25.08 -26.07 7.65
CA LYS A 148 -24.31 -24.80 7.56
C LYS A 148 -24.11 -24.21 8.96
N LEU A 149 -23.10 -23.34 9.13
CA LEU A 149 -23.04 -22.42 10.27
C LEU A 149 -24.38 -21.68 10.39
N LEU A 150 -25.13 -21.95 11.46
CA LEU A 150 -26.36 -21.24 11.80
C LEU A 150 -26.02 -20.32 12.98
N PHE A 151 -26.22 -19.01 12.78
CA PHE A 151 -25.97 -17.99 13.78
C PHE A 151 -27.29 -17.59 14.46
N ASN A 152 -27.29 -17.47 15.79
CA ASN A 152 -28.36 -16.78 16.52
C ASN A 152 -27.84 -15.40 16.97
N PRO A 153 -28.34 -14.28 16.39
CA PRO A 153 -27.95 -12.93 16.80
C PRO A 153 -28.19 -12.61 18.28
N GLN A 154 -29.02 -13.40 18.98
CA GLN A 154 -29.33 -13.24 20.40
C GLN A 154 -28.16 -13.69 21.31
N ASP A 155 -27.29 -14.57 20.82
CA ASP A 155 -26.10 -15.05 21.56
C ASP A 155 -24.91 -14.10 21.46
N ALA A 156 -25.08 -12.95 20.79
CA ALA A 156 -24.03 -11.97 20.62
C ALA A 156 -23.48 -11.53 21.98
N VAL A 157 -22.15 -11.53 22.08
CA VAL A 157 -21.44 -10.94 23.22
C VAL A 157 -21.60 -9.43 23.09
N THR A 158 -22.62 -8.92 23.77
CA THR A 158 -22.97 -7.49 23.81
C THR A 158 -22.53 -6.84 25.11
N SER A 159 -22.38 -7.62 26.18
CA SER A 159 -21.99 -7.13 27.51
C SER A 159 -20.48 -7.24 27.75
N ASP A 160 -19.90 -6.20 28.33
CA ASP A 160 -18.51 -6.17 28.81
C ASP A 160 -18.34 -6.89 30.16
N ASP A 161 -19.16 -7.91 30.44
CA ASP A 161 -19.07 -8.71 31.66
C ASP A 161 -17.72 -9.45 31.71
N PRO A 162 -16.81 -9.09 32.63
CA PRO A 162 -15.45 -9.63 32.63
C PRO A 162 -15.40 -11.14 32.85
N LEU A 163 -16.34 -11.72 33.61
CA LEU A 163 -16.35 -13.16 33.89
C LEU A 163 -16.75 -13.96 32.65
N LYS A 164 -17.81 -13.53 31.96
CA LYS A 164 -18.24 -14.14 30.70
C LYS A 164 -17.18 -13.99 29.62
N LEU A 165 -16.55 -12.83 29.57
CA LEU A 165 -15.49 -12.55 28.60
C LEU A 165 -14.26 -13.45 28.84
N ASN A 166 -13.79 -13.57 30.08
CA ASN A 166 -12.65 -14.42 30.40
C ASN A 166 -12.93 -15.90 30.09
N ALA A 167 -14.12 -16.41 30.43
CA ALA A 167 -14.52 -17.78 30.11
C ALA A 167 -14.59 -18.02 28.58
N LEU A 168 -15.12 -17.05 27.83
CA LEU A 168 -15.13 -17.10 26.37
C LEU A 168 -13.72 -17.13 25.78
N MET A 169 -12.84 -16.25 26.27
CA MET A 169 -11.45 -16.17 25.81
C MET A 169 -10.68 -17.46 26.13
N GLU A 170 -10.88 -18.04 27.31
CA GLU A 170 -10.30 -19.33 27.67
C GLU A 170 -10.78 -20.44 26.73
N ASN A 171 -12.08 -20.50 26.45
CA ASN A 171 -12.66 -21.50 25.56
C ASN A 171 -12.21 -21.32 24.10
N PHE A 172 -12.05 -20.08 23.65
CA PHE A 172 -11.64 -19.75 22.28
C PHE A 172 -10.14 -19.99 22.05
N PHE A 173 -9.27 -19.44 22.91
CA PHE A 173 -7.80 -19.51 22.71
C PHE A 173 -7.17 -20.78 23.24
N LYS A 174 -7.64 -21.35 24.37
CA LYS A 174 -6.97 -22.46 25.05
C LYS A 174 -7.62 -23.81 24.80
N LYS A 175 -8.96 -23.86 24.85
CA LYS A 175 -9.69 -25.13 24.70
C LYS A 175 -10.14 -25.39 23.27
N GLU A 176 -10.16 -24.36 22.41
CA GLU A 176 -10.69 -24.39 21.04
C GLU A 176 -12.11 -24.99 20.93
N THR A 177 -12.91 -24.86 21.99
CA THR A 177 -14.28 -25.41 22.08
C THR A 177 -15.34 -24.48 21.51
N VAL A 178 -14.96 -23.24 21.18
CA VAL A 178 -15.81 -22.20 20.62
C VAL A 178 -15.15 -21.62 19.37
N ARG A 179 -15.93 -21.30 18.33
CA ARG A 179 -15.50 -20.34 17.29
C ARG A 179 -16.22 -19.02 17.51
N LEU A 180 -15.62 -17.94 17.05
CA LEU A 180 -16.24 -16.63 17.09
C LEU A 180 -16.48 -16.16 15.66
N MET A 181 -17.61 -15.51 15.43
CA MET A 181 -17.90 -14.80 14.20
C MET A 181 -17.96 -13.31 14.51
N TYR A 182 -17.29 -12.50 13.69
CA TYR A 182 -17.45 -11.06 13.73
C TYR A 182 -18.44 -10.63 12.65
N GLN A 183 -19.48 -9.91 13.08
CA GLN A 183 -20.43 -9.23 12.21
C GLN A 183 -20.14 -7.73 12.28
N PRO A 184 -19.62 -7.13 11.20
CA PRO A 184 -19.43 -5.68 11.09
C PRO A 184 -20.76 -4.90 11.19
N PRO A 185 -20.70 -3.56 11.34
CA PRO A 185 -21.90 -2.70 11.39
C PRO A 185 -22.79 -2.88 10.15
N ASN A 186 -24.07 -2.52 10.22
CA ASN A 186 -24.93 -2.49 9.03
C ASN A 186 -24.45 -1.47 7.97
N ASP A 187 -25.00 -1.56 6.77
CA ASP A 187 -24.58 -0.76 5.61
C ASP A 187 -24.98 0.73 5.67
N SER A 188 -25.98 1.06 6.50
CA SER A 188 -26.70 2.35 6.46
C SER A 188 -25.83 3.58 6.71
N TYR A 189 -24.64 3.40 7.31
CA TYR A 189 -23.76 4.51 7.70
C TYR A 189 -22.31 4.34 7.21
N LEU A 190 -22.03 3.39 6.31
CA LEU A 190 -20.66 3.09 5.88
C LEU A 190 -19.94 4.34 5.35
N ASN A 191 -20.59 5.13 4.50
CA ASN A 191 -19.99 6.33 3.93
C ASN A 191 -19.59 7.36 5.01
N GLN A 192 -20.49 7.62 5.97
CA GLN A 192 -20.25 8.57 7.05
C GLN A 192 -19.16 8.07 8.01
N GLN A 193 -19.17 6.76 8.33
CA GLN A 193 -18.18 6.16 9.22
C GLN A 193 -16.78 6.16 8.58
N ILE A 194 -16.66 5.77 7.31
CA ILE A 194 -15.38 5.87 6.57
C ILE A 194 -14.90 7.32 6.56
N LYS A 195 -15.79 8.27 6.23
CA LYS A 195 -15.44 9.69 6.20
C LYS A 195 -14.89 10.16 7.55
N SER A 196 -15.57 9.83 8.64
CA SER A 196 -15.12 10.18 10.00
C SER A 196 -13.73 9.61 10.31
N ILE A 197 -13.49 8.34 9.97
CA ILE A 197 -12.19 7.67 10.19
C ILE A 197 -11.08 8.37 9.40
N VAL A 198 -11.29 8.62 8.09
CA VAL A 198 -10.25 9.25 7.26
C VAL A 198 -10.06 10.72 7.56
N ASP A 199 -11.09 11.46 7.96
CA ASP A 199 -10.98 12.84 8.40
C ASP A 199 -10.12 12.94 9.67
N SER A 200 -10.35 12.06 10.65
CA SER A 200 -9.53 11.96 11.85
C SER A 200 -8.06 11.66 11.52
N TYR A 201 -7.78 10.77 10.57
CA TYR A 201 -6.42 10.57 10.07
C TYR A 201 -5.86 11.85 9.40
N ASN A 202 -6.62 12.49 8.50
CA ASN A 202 -6.20 13.66 7.74
C ASN A 202 -5.88 14.88 8.61
N GLU A 203 -6.65 15.12 9.68
CA GLU A 203 -6.41 16.20 10.65
C GLU A 203 -5.11 16.01 11.42
N ASN A 204 -4.68 14.76 11.56
CA ASN A 204 -3.56 14.37 12.40
C ASN A 204 -2.29 14.01 11.62
N ARG A 205 -2.37 13.73 10.31
CA ARG A 205 -1.24 13.25 9.50
C ARG A 205 -0.11 14.27 9.29
N LYS A 206 -0.39 15.56 9.40
CA LYS A 206 0.63 16.63 9.27
C LYS A 206 1.30 17.00 10.60
N LYS A 207 0.82 16.46 11.73
CA LYS A 207 1.42 16.73 13.04
C LYS A 207 2.75 15.99 13.13
N THR A 208 3.82 16.70 13.48
CA THR A 208 5.15 16.13 13.71
C THR A 208 5.08 15.20 14.93
N GLY A 209 5.02 13.90 14.68
CA GLY A 209 5.11 12.86 15.69
C GLY A 209 6.32 11.96 15.42
N SER A 210 6.72 11.17 16.41
CA SER A 210 7.71 10.12 16.22
C SER A 210 7.23 9.09 15.20
N GLN A 211 8.15 8.34 14.58
CA GLN A 211 7.80 7.23 13.69
C GLN A 211 6.85 6.22 14.38
N ASN A 212 7.01 5.99 15.68
CA ASN A 212 6.12 5.10 16.44
C ASN A 212 4.68 5.65 16.53
N GLU A 213 4.53 6.96 16.75
CA GLU A 213 3.20 7.60 16.77
C GLU A 213 2.55 7.57 15.39
N GLN A 214 3.32 7.75 14.32
CA GLN A 214 2.82 7.62 12.94
C GLN A 214 2.35 6.19 12.65
N LEU A 215 3.15 5.18 13.00
CA LEU A 215 2.77 3.77 12.83
C LEU A 215 1.53 3.41 13.63
N LEU A 216 1.41 3.90 14.87
CA LEU A 216 0.23 3.68 15.70
C LEU A 216 -1.03 4.26 15.07
N ARG A 217 -0.98 5.48 14.55
CA ARG A 217 -2.12 6.13 13.87
C ARG A 217 -2.52 5.41 12.60
N ILE A 218 -1.55 4.97 11.81
CA ILE A 218 -1.80 4.18 10.60
C ILE A 218 -2.46 2.85 11.00
N ALA A 219 -1.91 2.14 12.00
CA ALA A 219 -2.47 0.89 12.50
C ALA A 219 -3.92 1.06 12.97
N GLU A 220 -4.19 2.10 13.77
CA GLU A 220 -5.53 2.42 14.26
C GLU A 220 -6.51 2.72 13.11
N THR A 221 -6.10 3.56 12.16
CA THR A 221 -6.95 3.94 11.01
C THR A 221 -7.29 2.72 10.15
N ILE A 222 -6.29 1.90 9.81
CA ILE A 222 -6.49 0.70 8.99
C ILE A 222 -7.34 -0.32 9.72
N GLN A 223 -7.11 -0.53 11.02
CA GLN A 223 -7.95 -1.41 11.84
C GLN A 223 -9.42 -0.98 11.86
N GLN A 224 -9.70 0.32 12.04
CA GLN A 224 -11.07 0.80 12.05
C GLN A 224 -11.76 0.54 10.69
N LEU A 225 -11.04 0.73 9.58
CA LEU A 225 -11.55 0.46 8.24
C LEU A 225 -11.76 -1.04 7.97
N THR A 226 -10.83 -1.92 8.37
CA THR A 226 -11.01 -3.38 8.19
C THR A 226 -12.14 -3.93 9.05
N ARG A 227 -12.31 -3.44 10.29
CA ARG A 227 -13.44 -3.76 11.17
C ARG A 227 -14.78 -3.27 10.64
N LEU A 228 -14.80 -2.17 9.91
CA LEU A 228 -16.03 -1.67 9.29
C LEU A 228 -16.47 -2.55 8.11
N HIS A 229 -15.50 -3.15 7.42
CA HIS A 229 -15.69 -4.09 6.33
C HIS A 229 -16.71 -3.58 5.28
N PRO A 230 -16.52 -2.38 4.70
CA PRO A 230 -17.52 -1.71 3.89
C PRO A 230 -17.75 -2.34 2.51
N PHE A 231 -16.84 -3.20 2.04
CA PHE A 231 -16.99 -3.89 0.77
C PHE A 231 -17.42 -5.34 0.98
N ARG A 232 -18.04 -5.94 -0.04
CA ARG A 232 -18.47 -7.35 0.00
C ARG A 232 -17.29 -8.33 -0.05
N ASP A 233 -16.21 -7.93 -0.70
CA ASP A 233 -14.92 -8.62 -0.76
C ASP A 233 -13.83 -7.54 -0.95
N GLY A 234 -12.55 -7.90 -0.93
CA GLY A 234 -11.46 -6.98 -1.27
C GLY A 234 -11.07 -5.99 -0.18
N ASN A 235 -11.59 -6.12 1.05
CA ASN A 235 -11.30 -5.22 2.16
C ASN A 235 -9.80 -5.18 2.51
N ASN A 236 -9.16 -6.34 2.76
CA ASN A 236 -7.72 -6.36 3.11
C ASN A 236 -6.82 -5.91 1.96
N ARG A 237 -7.15 -6.26 0.71
CA ARG A 237 -6.49 -5.74 -0.49
C ARG A 237 -6.54 -4.22 -0.55
N THR A 238 -7.69 -3.65 -0.26
CA THR A 238 -7.91 -2.19 -0.29
C THR A 238 -7.19 -1.49 0.86
N PHE A 239 -7.38 -1.97 2.09
CA PHE A 239 -6.92 -1.26 3.28
C PHE A 239 -5.47 -1.62 3.65
N VAL A 240 -5.16 -2.90 3.74
CA VAL A 240 -3.85 -3.37 4.23
C VAL A 240 -2.79 -3.37 3.13
N ASN A 241 -3.09 -3.88 1.92
CA ASN A 241 -2.09 -3.92 0.85
C ASN A 241 -1.90 -2.55 0.17
N CYS A 242 -2.96 -1.75 0.03
CA CYS A 242 -2.93 -0.51 -0.75
C CYS A 242 -2.93 0.76 0.12
N LEU A 243 -4.00 1.01 0.87
CA LEU A 243 -4.18 2.27 1.61
C LEU A 243 -3.11 2.45 2.70
N LEU A 244 -2.78 1.39 3.45
CA LEU A 244 -1.73 1.39 4.45
C LEU A 244 -0.38 1.78 3.82
N ASN A 245 -0.02 1.16 2.69
CA ASN A 245 1.23 1.48 2.00
C ASN A 245 1.24 2.92 1.46
N ARG A 246 0.11 3.46 0.99
CA ARG A 246 -0.01 4.90 0.70
C ARG A 246 0.30 5.74 1.94
N MET A 247 -0.33 5.44 3.08
CA MET A 247 -0.12 6.20 4.33
C MET A 247 1.33 6.11 4.81
N LEU A 248 1.98 4.95 4.70
CA LEU A 248 3.42 4.81 5.00
C LEU A 248 4.25 5.71 4.09
N ILE A 249 4.05 5.64 2.78
CA ILE A 249 4.81 6.42 1.79
C ILE A 249 4.60 7.92 1.99
N GLU A 250 3.36 8.35 2.27
CA GLU A 250 3.00 9.73 2.57
C GLU A 250 3.80 10.28 3.77
N ASN A 251 4.03 9.45 4.79
CA ASN A 251 4.80 9.80 5.98
C ASN A 251 6.31 9.55 5.82
N SER A 252 6.80 9.38 4.58
CA SER A 252 8.21 9.05 4.28
C SER A 252 8.71 7.76 4.95
N LEU A 253 7.80 6.83 5.20
CA LEU A 253 8.09 5.50 5.72
C LEU A 253 8.14 4.48 4.59
N THR A 254 8.96 3.45 4.76
CA THR A 254 9.08 2.34 3.79
C THR A 254 7.78 1.54 3.71
N PRO A 255 7.41 0.99 2.54
CA PRO A 255 6.29 0.06 2.43
C PRO A 255 6.43 -1.19 3.33
N ALA A 256 5.34 -1.91 3.53
CA ALA A 256 5.26 -3.09 4.37
C ALA A 256 5.09 -4.37 3.54
N LEU A 257 5.85 -5.41 3.89
CA LEU A 257 5.73 -6.77 3.36
C LEU A 257 5.26 -7.73 4.45
N PHE A 258 3.99 -8.12 4.43
CA PHE A 258 3.37 -8.88 5.51
C PHE A 258 3.55 -10.39 5.38
N PHE A 259 3.83 -11.05 6.50
CA PHE A 259 3.72 -12.51 6.60
C PHE A 259 2.26 -12.97 6.71
N GLU A 260 1.49 -12.33 7.59
CA GLU A 260 0.06 -12.59 7.82
C GLU A 260 -0.66 -11.25 8.01
N PRO A 261 -1.33 -10.71 6.96
CA PRO A 261 -2.04 -9.46 7.04
C PRO A 261 -3.47 -9.59 7.62
N ASN A 262 -4.00 -10.79 7.85
CA ASN A 262 -5.39 -10.97 8.33
C ASN A 262 -5.54 -10.79 9.86
N VAL A 263 -4.64 -10.03 10.47
CA VAL A 263 -4.61 -9.72 11.91
C VAL A 263 -5.21 -8.35 12.26
N PHE A 264 -5.42 -7.50 11.26
CA PHE A 264 -5.77 -6.07 11.45
C PHE A 264 -7.11 -5.86 12.15
N GLU A 265 -8.01 -6.84 12.09
CA GLU A 265 -9.32 -6.80 12.71
C GLU A 265 -9.28 -7.12 14.21
N PHE A 266 -8.35 -7.97 14.67
CA PHE A 266 -8.46 -8.66 15.96
C PHE A 266 -7.27 -8.49 16.91
N ARG A 267 -6.36 -7.57 16.59
CA ARG A 267 -5.25 -7.14 17.46
C ARG A 267 -5.48 -5.72 18.00
N THR A 268 -4.67 -5.23 18.91
CA THR A 268 -4.71 -3.82 19.31
C THR A 268 -3.93 -2.95 18.30
N PRO A 269 -4.19 -1.63 18.22
CA PRO A 269 -3.39 -0.73 17.40
C PRO A 269 -1.87 -0.78 17.71
N GLN A 270 -1.50 -1.00 18.97
CA GLN A 270 -0.10 -1.15 19.39
C GLN A 270 0.53 -2.42 18.82
N GLU A 271 -0.15 -3.56 18.95
CA GLU A 271 0.28 -4.83 18.36
C GLU A 271 0.38 -4.72 16.82
N LEU A 272 -0.55 -4.01 16.19
CA LEU A 272 -0.52 -3.79 14.74
C LEU A 272 0.60 -2.86 14.28
N ALA A 273 0.95 -1.84 15.07
CA ALA A 273 2.11 -1.01 14.78
C ALA A 273 3.42 -1.83 14.79
N GLU A 274 3.52 -2.84 15.67
CA GLU A 274 4.62 -3.80 15.67
C GLU A 274 4.62 -4.70 14.43
N VAL A 275 3.45 -5.23 14.05
CA VAL A 275 3.29 -6.02 12.81
C VAL A 275 3.70 -5.20 11.58
N ILE A 276 3.33 -3.92 11.50
CA ILE A 276 3.75 -3.03 10.42
C ILE A 276 5.27 -2.84 10.45
N ARG A 277 5.86 -2.59 11.63
CA ARG A 277 7.31 -2.41 11.77
C ARG A 277 8.09 -3.65 11.32
N GLU A 278 7.64 -4.84 11.70
CA GLU A 278 8.22 -6.10 11.25
C GLU A 278 8.12 -6.22 9.72
N ALA A 279 6.96 -5.94 9.15
CA ALA A 279 6.72 -5.98 7.71
C ALA A 279 7.58 -4.96 6.93
N GLN A 280 7.84 -3.77 7.50
CA GLN A 280 8.79 -2.81 6.94
C GLN A 280 10.24 -3.34 7.00
N GLY A 281 10.62 -4.01 8.08
CA GLY A 281 11.91 -4.69 8.20
C GLY A 281 12.09 -5.75 7.11
N GLN A 282 11.03 -6.52 6.80
CA GLN A 282 11.05 -7.48 5.70
C GLN A 282 11.22 -6.79 4.33
N PHE A 283 10.51 -5.69 4.10
CA PHE A 283 10.67 -4.90 2.88
C PHE A 283 12.10 -4.36 2.73
N LEU A 284 12.72 -3.85 3.79
CA LEU A 284 14.10 -3.36 3.73
C LEU A 284 15.10 -4.50 3.49
N ASN A 285 14.87 -5.67 4.11
CA ASN A 285 15.72 -6.83 3.94
C ASN A 285 15.77 -7.32 2.48
N ILE A 286 14.64 -7.29 1.75
CA ILE A 286 14.63 -7.70 0.34
C ILE A 286 15.38 -6.73 -0.58
N GLN A 287 15.48 -5.45 -0.19
CA GLN A 287 16.27 -4.46 -0.92
C GLN A 287 17.76 -4.61 -0.62
N ALA A 288 18.12 -4.80 0.65
CA ALA A 288 19.51 -4.97 1.06
C ALA A 288 20.11 -6.30 0.60
N TYR A 289 19.29 -7.37 0.58
CA TYR A 289 19.73 -8.73 0.27
C TYR A 289 18.86 -9.35 -0.83
N PRO A 290 18.93 -8.85 -2.09
CA PRO A 290 17.99 -9.22 -3.14
C PRO A 290 18.03 -10.70 -3.55
N LYS A 291 19.09 -11.43 -3.21
CA LYS A 291 19.21 -12.87 -3.49
C LYS A 291 18.77 -13.77 -2.32
N LYS A 292 18.47 -13.18 -1.15
CA LYS A 292 18.09 -13.96 0.04
C LYS A 292 16.62 -14.43 -0.10
N PRO A 293 16.32 -15.69 0.28
CA PRO A 293 14.95 -16.15 0.38
C PRO A 293 14.12 -15.31 1.36
N VAL A 294 12.83 -15.16 1.07
CA VAL A 294 11.89 -14.35 1.86
C VAL A 294 10.78 -15.26 2.33
N PHE A 295 10.54 -15.31 3.65
CA PHE A 295 9.60 -16.24 4.27
C PHE A 295 9.80 -17.71 3.82
N GLY A 296 11.06 -18.11 3.66
CA GLY A 296 11.45 -19.46 3.22
C GLY A 296 11.32 -19.71 1.72
N TYR A 297 10.88 -18.73 0.93
CA TYR A 297 10.72 -18.87 -0.51
C TYR A 297 11.88 -18.27 -1.29
N ASP A 298 12.40 -19.05 -2.24
CA ASP A 298 13.47 -18.65 -3.14
C ASP A 298 12.91 -17.87 -4.34
N ASN A 299 13.12 -16.56 -4.29
CA ASN A 299 12.58 -15.61 -5.26
C ASN A 299 13.17 -15.75 -6.66
N GLN A 300 14.34 -16.38 -6.79
CA GLN A 300 14.97 -16.63 -8.09
C GLN A 300 14.12 -17.54 -8.97
N LYS A 301 13.21 -18.32 -8.36
CA LYS A 301 12.27 -19.18 -9.08
C LYS A 301 11.21 -18.40 -9.85
N THR A 302 10.89 -17.17 -9.43
CA THR A 302 9.77 -16.38 -9.98
C THR A 302 9.89 -16.16 -11.49
N ALA A 303 11.09 -15.90 -12.00
CA ALA A 303 11.32 -15.64 -13.42
C ALA A 303 10.95 -16.83 -14.33
N GLY A 304 11.05 -18.06 -13.81
CA GLY A 304 10.68 -19.28 -14.54
C GLY A 304 9.19 -19.63 -14.48
N LEU A 305 8.41 -18.98 -13.61
CA LEU A 305 7.00 -19.31 -13.42
C LEU A 305 6.13 -18.74 -14.53
N GLU A 306 5.22 -19.57 -15.07
CA GLU A 306 4.24 -19.16 -16.09
C GLU A 306 4.84 -18.32 -17.23
N LYS A 307 6.02 -18.72 -17.71
CA LYS A 307 6.77 -18.01 -18.79
C LYS A 307 7.03 -16.53 -18.46
N GLY A 308 7.32 -16.20 -17.20
CA GLY A 308 7.68 -14.85 -16.77
C GLY A 308 6.48 -13.93 -16.49
N LYS A 309 5.25 -14.47 -16.38
CA LYS A 309 4.02 -13.70 -16.11
C LYS A 309 4.17 -12.68 -14.96
N TYR A 310 4.71 -13.11 -13.82
CA TYR A 310 4.79 -12.25 -12.63
C TYR A 310 5.85 -11.16 -12.75
N VAL A 311 6.92 -11.42 -13.51
CA VAL A 311 7.91 -10.40 -13.89
C VAL A 311 7.25 -9.35 -14.78
N ALA A 312 6.48 -9.77 -15.79
CA ALA A 312 5.76 -8.86 -16.69
C ALA A 312 4.72 -7.99 -15.95
N ILE A 313 4.00 -8.55 -14.97
CA ILE A 313 3.11 -7.77 -14.10
C ILE A 313 3.90 -6.70 -13.34
N GLY A 314 5.06 -7.05 -12.79
CA GLY A 314 5.94 -6.11 -12.09
C GLY A 314 6.47 -5.00 -13.01
N GLU A 315 6.88 -5.33 -14.23
CA GLU A 315 7.33 -4.35 -15.22
C GLU A 315 6.22 -3.36 -15.59
N GLN A 316 4.99 -3.84 -15.79
CA GLN A 316 3.84 -2.98 -16.02
C GLN A 316 3.55 -2.04 -14.85
N PHE A 317 3.69 -2.54 -13.61
CA PHE A 317 3.54 -1.70 -12.43
C PHE A 317 4.62 -0.62 -12.38
N LEU A 318 5.90 -0.97 -12.56
CA LEU A 318 7.00 0.01 -12.53
C LEU A 318 6.88 1.06 -13.65
N HIS A 319 6.43 0.65 -14.84
CA HIS A 319 6.15 1.57 -15.93
C HIS A 319 5.06 2.60 -15.56
N LYS A 320 3.94 2.14 -14.98
CA LYS A 320 2.86 3.04 -14.54
C LYS A 320 3.29 3.91 -13.35
N LEU A 321 4.08 3.35 -12.42
CA LEU A 321 4.67 4.09 -11.31
C LEU A 321 5.58 5.21 -11.84
N ASN A 322 6.37 4.97 -12.89
CA ASN A 322 7.20 5.98 -13.52
C ASN A 322 6.38 7.19 -13.97
N ILE A 323 5.30 6.95 -14.72
CA ILE A 323 4.38 8.01 -15.18
C ILE A 323 3.77 8.76 -13.99
N LEU A 324 3.31 8.02 -12.97
CA LEU A 324 2.71 8.59 -11.76
C LEU A 324 3.69 9.51 -11.02
N VAL A 325 4.94 9.08 -10.81
CA VAL A 325 5.97 9.85 -10.11
C VAL A 325 6.29 11.14 -10.87
N ASN A 326 6.38 11.09 -12.20
CA ASN A 326 6.55 12.30 -13.02
C ASN A 326 5.36 13.26 -12.87
N ASN A 327 4.12 12.73 -12.84
CA ASN A 327 2.93 13.55 -12.61
C ASN A 327 2.90 14.19 -11.23
N LEU A 328 3.32 13.46 -10.18
CA LEU A 328 3.49 14.00 -8.83
C LEU A 328 4.52 15.14 -8.82
N GLY A 329 5.68 14.94 -9.46
CA GLY A 329 6.71 15.98 -9.58
C GLY A 329 6.17 17.26 -10.22
N ARG A 330 5.38 17.14 -11.30
CA ARG A 330 4.71 18.28 -11.93
C ARG A 330 3.68 18.96 -11.02
N GLN A 331 2.96 18.19 -10.20
CA GLN A 331 2.00 18.76 -9.25
C GLN A 331 2.71 19.55 -8.16
N TYR A 332 3.78 19.01 -7.57
CA TYR A 332 4.60 19.70 -6.58
C TYR A 332 5.23 20.97 -7.15
N HIS A 333 5.73 20.92 -8.39
CA HIS A 333 6.26 22.09 -9.07
C HIS A 333 5.18 23.18 -9.24
N LYS A 334 3.96 22.80 -9.67
CA LYS A 334 2.84 23.75 -9.79
C LYS A 334 2.42 24.36 -8.45
N SER A 335 2.57 23.63 -7.34
CA SER A 335 2.30 24.15 -5.99
C SER A 335 3.52 24.83 -5.34
N ASN A 336 4.58 25.11 -6.10
CA ASN A 336 5.83 25.73 -5.63
C ASN A 336 6.57 24.92 -4.54
N ASP A 337 6.34 23.61 -4.47
CA ASP A 337 7.09 22.68 -3.61
C ASP A 337 8.27 22.09 -4.41
N LEU A 338 9.28 22.94 -4.63
CA LEU A 338 10.38 22.65 -5.57
C LEU A 338 11.26 21.48 -5.11
N GLU A 339 11.46 21.33 -3.80
CA GLU A 339 12.27 20.23 -3.24
C GLU A 339 11.62 18.87 -3.54
N ARG A 340 10.31 18.72 -3.29
CA ARG A 340 9.58 17.48 -3.62
C ARG A 340 9.48 17.27 -5.12
N ALA A 341 9.29 18.33 -5.90
CA ALA A 341 9.29 18.23 -7.36
C ALA A 341 10.61 17.64 -7.87
N LYS A 342 11.75 18.21 -7.43
CA LYS A 342 13.10 17.73 -7.76
C LYS A 342 13.29 16.26 -7.35
N LYS A 343 12.89 15.90 -6.13
CA LYS A 343 13.00 14.51 -5.64
C LYS A 343 12.15 13.54 -6.47
N CYS A 344 10.92 13.90 -6.86
CA CYS A 344 10.10 13.11 -7.76
C CYS A 344 10.77 12.91 -9.12
N PHE A 345 11.31 13.96 -9.74
CA PHE A 345 12.00 13.82 -11.03
C PHE A 345 13.27 12.96 -10.93
N GLN A 346 13.99 13.02 -9.81
CA GLN A 346 15.11 12.11 -9.56
C GLN A 346 14.66 10.65 -9.44
N ILE A 347 13.61 10.37 -8.67
CA ILE A 347 13.03 9.02 -8.56
C ILE A 347 12.56 8.53 -9.95
N ASN A 348 11.91 9.41 -10.71
CA ASN A 348 11.45 9.11 -12.07
C ASN A 348 12.60 8.77 -13.02
N TYR A 349 13.71 9.51 -12.98
CA TYR A 349 14.91 9.22 -13.76
C TYR A 349 15.51 7.86 -13.38
N ASN A 350 15.76 7.64 -12.08
CA ASN A 350 16.34 6.38 -11.59
C ASN A 350 15.49 5.18 -11.99
N LEU A 351 14.16 5.31 -11.89
CA LEU A 351 13.22 4.27 -12.29
C LEU A 351 13.21 4.05 -13.81
N ALA A 352 13.31 5.11 -14.62
CA ALA A 352 13.37 5.00 -16.08
C ALA A 352 14.65 4.27 -16.52
N VAL A 353 15.80 4.65 -15.93
CA VAL A 353 17.09 3.99 -16.17
C VAL A 353 17.01 2.50 -15.81
N ALA A 354 16.50 2.17 -14.62
CA ALA A 354 16.43 0.79 -14.16
C ALA A 354 15.49 -0.11 -14.99
N THR A 355 14.44 0.47 -15.60
CA THR A 355 13.40 -0.30 -16.32
C THR A 355 13.58 -0.32 -17.84
N THR A 356 14.09 0.77 -18.40
CA THR A 356 14.12 1.00 -19.86
C THR A 356 15.48 1.44 -20.38
N GLY A 357 16.47 1.63 -19.51
CA GLY A 357 17.82 2.08 -19.84
C GLY A 357 17.96 3.61 -19.90
N GLU A 358 19.21 4.08 -19.86
CA GLU A 358 19.55 5.52 -19.82
C GLU A 358 19.16 6.27 -21.09
N GLN A 359 19.11 5.58 -22.23
CA GLN A 359 18.78 6.17 -23.52
C GLN A 359 17.27 6.13 -23.84
N SER A 360 16.43 5.80 -22.86
CA SER A 360 14.99 5.73 -23.08
C SER A 360 14.34 7.11 -23.13
N MET A 361 13.23 7.21 -23.85
CA MET A 361 12.44 8.44 -23.91
C MET A 361 12.01 8.94 -22.53
N ASN A 362 11.70 8.02 -21.61
CA ASN A 362 11.32 8.35 -20.23
C ASN A 362 12.50 8.94 -19.44
N ALA A 363 13.71 8.39 -19.61
CA ALA A 363 14.91 8.94 -19.00
C ALA A 363 15.19 10.37 -19.50
N GLY A 364 15.04 10.61 -20.81
CA GLY A 364 15.16 11.95 -21.40
C GLY A 364 14.13 12.95 -20.84
N ILE A 365 12.86 12.56 -20.72
CA ILE A 365 11.81 13.40 -20.12
C ILE A 365 12.13 13.72 -18.64
N ALA A 366 12.63 12.72 -17.89
CA ALA A 366 12.99 12.88 -16.50
C ALA A 366 14.16 13.87 -16.33
N LEU A 367 15.23 13.71 -17.12
CA LEU A 367 16.38 14.62 -17.14
C LEU A 367 15.98 16.05 -17.50
N PHE A 368 15.17 16.22 -18.55
CA PHE A 368 14.66 17.53 -18.93
C PHE A 368 13.89 18.20 -17.78
N SER A 369 13.05 17.43 -17.08
CA SER A 369 12.27 17.94 -15.94
C SER A 369 13.19 18.29 -14.76
N LEU A 370 14.17 17.43 -14.46
CA LEU A 370 15.16 17.66 -13.40
C LEU A 370 16.02 18.90 -13.66
N ALA A 371 16.49 19.07 -14.90
CA ALA A 371 17.25 20.24 -15.34
C ALA A 371 16.49 21.56 -15.09
N SER A 372 15.18 21.56 -15.33
CA SER A 372 14.35 22.75 -15.11
C SER A 372 14.20 23.13 -13.64
N MET A 373 14.49 22.20 -12.73
CA MET A 373 14.43 22.41 -11.27
C MET A 373 15.81 22.70 -10.67
N GLU A 374 16.89 22.63 -11.45
CA GLU A 374 18.23 22.85 -10.93
C GLU A 374 18.51 24.35 -10.74
N GLY A 375 18.76 24.75 -9.49
CA GLY A 375 19.16 26.12 -9.17
C GLY A 375 20.60 26.44 -9.59
N ASN A 376 21.43 25.42 -9.86
CA ASN A 376 22.80 25.59 -10.34
C ASN A 376 22.85 25.39 -11.87
N THR A 377 23.39 26.39 -12.56
CA THR A 377 23.52 26.45 -14.02
C THR A 377 24.32 25.29 -14.60
N LYS A 378 25.37 24.81 -13.92
CA LYS A 378 26.22 23.72 -14.44
C LYS A 378 25.50 22.35 -14.46
N PRO A 379 24.91 21.85 -13.35
CA PRO A 379 24.08 20.64 -13.39
C PRO A 379 22.88 20.74 -14.33
N ALA A 380 22.21 21.90 -14.38
CA ALA A 380 21.11 22.13 -15.31
C ALA A 380 21.53 21.96 -16.77
N LEU A 381 22.64 22.59 -17.16
CA LEU A 381 23.21 22.50 -18.50
C LEU A 381 23.56 21.05 -18.86
N ARG A 382 24.17 20.30 -17.93
CA ARG A 382 24.48 18.88 -18.12
C ARG A 382 23.22 18.06 -18.39
N HIS A 383 22.20 18.15 -17.54
CA HIS A 383 20.96 17.37 -17.71
C HIS A 383 20.22 17.74 -19.01
N TYR A 384 20.15 19.03 -19.38
CA TYR A 384 19.57 19.42 -20.67
C TYR A 384 20.37 18.84 -21.84
N SER A 385 21.70 18.90 -21.78
CA SER A 385 22.59 18.37 -22.83
C SER A 385 22.42 16.86 -23.03
N GLU A 386 22.35 16.10 -21.93
CA GLU A 386 22.07 14.66 -21.97
C GLU A 386 20.67 14.38 -22.56
N SER A 387 19.65 15.15 -22.17
CA SER A 387 18.29 14.99 -22.71
C SER A 387 18.19 15.26 -24.22
N ILE A 388 18.98 16.19 -24.77
CA ILE A 388 19.03 16.50 -26.21
C ILE A 388 19.45 15.27 -27.02
N GLY A 389 20.49 14.54 -26.56
CA GLY A 389 20.96 13.33 -27.21
C GLY A 389 19.86 12.27 -27.32
N ILE A 390 19.15 12.06 -26.21
CA ILE A 390 18.02 11.12 -26.13
C ILE A 390 16.88 11.56 -27.05
N PHE A 391 16.44 12.82 -26.99
CA PHE A 391 15.33 13.30 -27.82
C PHE A 391 15.65 13.24 -29.31
N LYS A 392 16.91 13.48 -29.70
CA LYS A 392 17.37 13.31 -31.08
C LYS A 392 17.25 11.86 -31.53
N GLN A 393 17.69 10.90 -30.71
CA GLN A 393 17.62 9.46 -31.03
C GLN A 393 16.16 8.98 -31.22
N HIS A 394 15.22 9.53 -30.46
CA HIS A 394 13.80 9.15 -30.53
C HIS A 394 12.96 10.01 -31.49
N GLY A 395 13.58 10.87 -32.31
CA GLY A 395 12.86 11.69 -33.29
C GLY A 395 11.97 12.78 -32.68
N ARG A 396 12.24 13.22 -31.45
CA ARG A 396 11.44 14.21 -30.71
C ARG A 396 12.01 15.61 -30.85
N GLY A 397 11.96 16.11 -32.09
CA GLY A 397 12.49 17.43 -32.46
C GLY A 397 11.91 18.58 -31.64
N ASP A 398 10.64 18.49 -31.25
CA ASP A 398 9.95 19.45 -30.38
C ASP A 398 10.63 19.60 -29.01
N LEU A 399 10.92 18.49 -28.33
CA LEU A 399 11.58 18.51 -27.02
C LEU A 399 13.06 18.81 -27.12
N LYS A 400 13.72 18.31 -28.17
CA LYS A 400 15.12 18.61 -28.49
C LYS A 400 15.33 20.12 -28.60
N ASN A 401 14.55 20.80 -29.43
CA ASN A 401 14.68 22.24 -29.66
C ASN A 401 14.47 23.04 -28.38
N ARG A 402 13.48 22.65 -27.57
CA ARG A 402 13.22 23.27 -26.26
C ARG A 402 14.39 23.11 -25.29
N ALA A 403 15.05 21.95 -25.28
CA ALA A 403 16.23 21.72 -24.46
C ALA A 403 17.43 22.55 -24.94
N GLU A 404 17.64 22.63 -26.26
CA GLU A 404 18.69 23.47 -26.87
C GLU A 404 18.50 24.97 -26.59
N GLU A 405 17.26 25.45 -26.59
CA GLU A 405 16.94 26.82 -26.16
C GLU A 405 17.31 27.06 -24.70
N LYS A 406 17.06 26.08 -23.81
CA LYS A 406 17.42 26.17 -22.40
C LYS A 406 18.93 26.14 -22.18
N CYS A 407 19.68 25.28 -22.88
CA CYS A 407 21.15 25.27 -22.84
C CYS A 407 21.71 26.65 -23.22
N ARG A 408 21.30 27.20 -24.37
CA ARG A 408 21.77 28.52 -24.84
C ARG A 408 21.48 29.64 -23.85
N ALA A 409 20.31 29.60 -23.21
CA ALA A 409 19.96 30.57 -22.18
C ALA A 409 20.88 30.47 -20.94
N ILE A 410 21.24 29.26 -20.53
CA ILE A 410 22.14 29.03 -19.38
C ILE A 410 23.59 29.41 -19.73
N GLU A 411 24.08 29.05 -20.91
CA GLU A 411 25.42 29.41 -21.39
C GLU A 411 25.61 30.93 -21.38
N LYS A 412 24.61 31.68 -21.85
CA LYS A 412 24.64 33.16 -21.80
C LYS A 412 24.77 33.70 -20.37
N ILE A 413 24.15 33.07 -19.38
CA ILE A 413 24.27 33.48 -17.97
C ILE A 413 25.68 33.19 -17.46
N LEU A 414 26.22 32.01 -17.78
CA LEU A 414 27.58 31.61 -17.37
C LEU A 414 28.67 32.51 -17.97
N ASP A 415 28.52 32.92 -19.22
CA ASP A 415 29.45 33.84 -19.87
C ASP A 415 29.43 35.23 -19.19
N GLN A 416 28.25 35.72 -18.82
CA GLN A 416 28.10 37.00 -18.11
C GLN A 416 28.69 36.98 -16.69
N ASP A 417 28.54 35.87 -15.96
CA ASP A 417 29.13 35.71 -14.63
C ASP A 417 30.66 35.65 -14.67
N ASN A 418 31.24 35.04 -15.71
CA ASN A 418 32.69 35.03 -15.93
C ASN A 418 33.21 36.44 -16.23
N ASP A 419 32.52 37.20 -17.08
CA ASP A 419 32.90 38.58 -17.39
C ASP A 419 32.81 39.49 -16.14
N ALA A 420 31.80 39.30 -15.29
CA ALA A 420 31.66 40.04 -14.03
C ALA A 420 32.77 39.71 -13.01
N GLN A 421 33.14 38.43 -12.87
CA GLN A 421 34.27 38.03 -12.01
C GLN A 421 35.62 38.52 -12.52
N VAL A 422 35.80 38.63 -13.85
CA VAL A 422 37.00 39.22 -14.43
C VAL A 422 37.07 40.72 -14.12
N ILE A 423 35.96 41.44 -14.18
CA ILE A 423 35.91 42.88 -13.83
C ILE A 423 36.21 43.12 -12.34
N ASP A 424 35.63 42.33 -11.42
CA ASP A 424 35.90 42.45 -9.98
C ASP A 424 37.36 42.09 -9.62
N ASN A 425 37.95 41.11 -10.32
CA ASN A 425 39.36 40.77 -10.12
C ASN A 425 40.31 41.84 -10.70
N VAL A 426 39.94 42.49 -11.80
CA VAL A 426 40.71 43.60 -12.37
C VAL A 426 40.63 44.85 -11.47
N GLN A 427 39.49 45.09 -10.81
CA GLN A 427 39.37 46.18 -9.83
C GLN A 427 40.15 45.91 -8.53
N ASN A 428 40.18 44.66 -8.04
CA ASN A 428 40.94 44.28 -6.84
C ASN A 428 42.47 44.13 -7.07
N LEU A 429 42.93 44.06 -8.32
CA LEU A 429 44.35 44.12 -8.69
C LEU A 429 44.86 45.55 -8.93
N SER A 430 44.00 46.56 -8.73
CA SER A 430 44.33 47.99 -8.91
C SER A 430 44.40 48.80 -7.60
N LEU A 431 44.53 48.12 -6.46
CA LEU A 431 45.00 48.65 -5.17
C LEU A 431 46.35 48.02 -4.83
#